data_AF-A0A932ZG31-F1
#
_entry.id   AF-A0A932ZG31-F1
#
_cell.length_a   1.000
_cell.length_b   1.000
_cell.length_c   1.000
_cell.angle_alpha   90.00
_cell.angle_beta   90.00
_cell.angle_gamma   90.00
#
_symmetry.space_group_name_H-M   'P 1'
#
loop_
_entity.id
_entity.type
_entity.pdbx_description
1 polymer ?
#
loop_
_entity_poly.entity_id
_entity_poly.type
_entity_poly.pdbx_seq_one_letter_code
_entity_poly.pdbx_strand_id
1 'polypeptide(L)'
;MNSITRFPIARAMTALTVIVLGLGTTQAAENDVKALHEALTLINQEQQAVFQQFQMIQQLRRANAEPVLPPVGGGPPGNYDDVVAAKKGQAEREEDYARELRDLYRRHRDLEQEKRPLMESLRRLRQEAPRRSGG
;
A
#
# COMPACT_ATOMS: atom_id res chain seq x y z
N MET A 1 -14.73 7.88 -28.34
CA MET A 1 -13.61 8.48 -27.57
C MET A 1 -13.93 8.29 -26.09
N ASN A 2 -13.18 7.63 -25.21
CA ASN A 2 -11.88 6.97 -25.27
C ASN A 2 -12.00 5.73 -24.35
N SER A 3 -11.88 4.53 -24.89
CA SER A 3 -11.97 3.29 -24.12
C SER A 3 -10.56 2.92 -23.63
N ILE A 4 -10.28 3.15 -22.34
CA ILE A 4 -9.00 2.76 -21.72
C ILE A 4 -9.05 1.25 -21.49
N THR A 5 -8.31 0.54 -22.32
CA THR A 5 -8.07 -0.90 -22.28
C THR A 5 -7.43 -1.30 -20.95
N ARG A 6 -8.13 -2.14 -20.18
CA ARG A 6 -7.60 -2.85 -19.02
C ARG A 6 -6.60 -3.90 -19.52
N PHE A 7 -5.33 -3.79 -19.14
CA PHE A 7 -4.33 -4.82 -19.37
C PHE A 7 -4.46 -5.91 -18.29
N PRO A 8 -4.65 -7.19 -18.66
CA PRO A 8 -4.49 -8.29 -17.72
C PRO A 8 -3.00 -8.61 -17.57
N ILE A 9 -2.42 -8.36 -16.40
CA ILE A 9 -1.07 -8.85 -16.10
C ILE A 9 -1.17 -10.36 -15.86
N ALA A 10 -0.79 -11.09 -16.90
CA ALA A 10 -0.68 -12.54 -16.90
C ALA A 10 0.30 -13.01 -15.83
N ARG A 11 -0.12 -14.01 -15.06
CA ARG A 11 0.73 -14.75 -14.12
C ARG A 11 1.73 -15.57 -14.94
N ALA A 12 2.97 -15.12 -15.02
CA ALA A 12 4.06 -15.92 -15.53
C ALA A 12 4.56 -16.85 -14.42
N MET A 13 4.07 -18.10 -14.45
CA MET A 13 4.75 -19.24 -13.84
C MET A 13 5.99 -19.53 -14.68
N THR A 14 7.16 -19.07 -14.22
CA THR A 14 8.43 -19.42 -14.85
C THR A 14 9.13 -20.45 -13.98
N ALA A 15 9.09 -21.70 -14.42
CA ALA A 15 9.97 -22.75 -13.98
C ALA A 15 11.41 -22.41 -14.39
N LEU A 16 12.37 -22.47 -13.46
CA LEU A 16 13.79 -22.32 -13.78
C LEU A 16 14.56 -23.58 -13.38
N THR A 17 15.00 -24.28 -14.42
CA THR A 17 15.87 -25.45 -14.41
C THR A 17 17.28 -25.10 -13.92
N VAL A 18 17.85 -25.98 -13.10
CA VAL A 18 19.19 -25.85 -12.46
C VAL A 18 20.30 -26.34 -13.40
N ILE A 19 21.39 -25.57 -13.52
CA ILE A 19 22.71 -26.04 -14.00
C ILE A 19 23.76 -25.62 -12.98
N VAL A 20 24.51 -26.59 -12.45
CA VAL A 20 25.57 -26.43 -11.44
C VAL A 20 26.94 -26.37 -12.12
N LEU A 21 27.66 -25.25 -11.94
CA LEU A 21 29.11 -25.11 -12.18
C LEU A 21 29.74 -24.41 -10.96
N GLY A 22 30.68 -25.11 -10.30
CA GLY A 22 31.06 -24.92 -8.89
C GLY A 22 32.15 -23.89 -8.56
N LEU A 23 32.17 -22.68 -9.16
CA LEU A 23 33.08 -21.59 -8.73
C LEU A 23 32.40 -20.20 -8.60
N GLY A 24 31.07 -20.12 -8.62
CA GLY A 24 30.32 -18.84 -8.58
C GLY A 24 29.27 -18.71 -7.46
N THR A 25 29.21 -19.65 -6.52
CA THR A 25 28.06 -19.78 -5.61
C THR A 25 27.98 -18.73 -4.50
N THR A 26 29.10 -18.10 -4.13
CA THR A 26 29.11 -17.00 -3.14
C THR A 26 28.59 -15.71 -3.73
N GLN A 27 29.06 -15.32 -4.92
CA GLN A 27 28.63 -14.09 -5.59
C GLN A 27 27.13 -14.12 -5.96
N ALA A 28 26.62 -15.28 -6.40
CA ALA A 28 25.19 -15.46 -6.66
C ALA A 28 24.36 -15.32 -5.38
N ALA A 29 24.78 -15.94 -4.28
CA ALA A 29 24.08 -15.84 -3.00
C ALA A 29 24.11 -14.42 -2.40
N GLU A 30 25.21 -13.68 -2.57
CA GLU A 30 25.30 -12.26 -2.17
C GLU A 30 24.37 -11.37 -2.99
N ASN A 31 24.30 -11.60 -4.30
CA ASN A 31 23.37 -10.88 -5.18
C ASN A 31 21.91 -11.15 -4.81
N ASP A 32 21.57 -12.39 -4.46
CA ASP A 32 20.22 -12.77 -4.02
C ASP A 32 19.84 -12.09 -2.69
N VAL A 33 20.77 -12.04 -1.73
CA VAL A 33 20.57 -11.33 -0.45
C VAL A 33 20.34 -9.83 -0.68
N LYS A 34 21.14 -9.22 -1.57
CA LYS A 34 21.00 -7.80 -1.91
C LYS A 34 19.64 -7.51 -2.57
N ALA A 35 19.24 -8.29 -3.56
CA ALA A 35 17.96 -8.13 -4.24
C ALA A 35 16.77 -8.28 -3.29
N LEU A 36 16.80 -9.26 -2.38
CA LEU A 36 15.77 -9.42 -1.36
C LEU A 36 15.72 -8.22 -0.41
N HIS A 37 16.87 -7.69 0.01
CA HIS A 37 16.93 -6.53 0.88
C HIS A 37 16.36 -5.27 0.22
N GLU A 38 16.66 -5.05 -1.06
CA GLU A 38 16.10 -3.95 -1.85
C GLU A 38 14.57 -4.08 -1.96
N ALA A 39 14.06 -5.25 -2.30
CA ALA A 39 12.62 -5.51 -2.37
C ALA A 39 11.91 -5.25 -1.03
N LEU A 40 12.50 -5.69 0.07
CA LEU A 40 12.00 -5.44 1.42
C LEU A 40 12.03 -3.96 1.79
N THR A 41 13.05 -3.23 1.34
CA THR A 41 13.18 -1.79 1.56
C THR A 41 12.06 -1.04 0.84
N LEU A 42 11.79 -1.38 -0.42
CA LEU A 42 10.68 -0.82 -1.19
C LEU A 42 9.33 -1.09 -0.53
N ILE A 43 9.06 -2.33 -0.10
CA ILE A 43 7.82 -2.67 0.62
C ILE A 43 7.69 -1.86 1.91
N ASN A 44 8.76 -1.72 2.69
CA ASN A 44 8.70 -0.95 3.93
C ASN A 44 8.42 0.54 3.68
N GLN A 45 9.04 1.12 2.64
CA GLN A 45 8.78 2.50 2.22
C GLN A 45 7.31 2.67 1.81
N GLU A 46 6.77 1.73 1.04
CA GLU A 46 5.37 1.77 0.64
C GLU A 46 4.41 1.61 1.83
N GLN A 47 4.72 0.71 2.77
CA GLN A 47 3.95 0.57 4.01
C GLN A 47 3.90 1.88 4.81
N GLN A 48 5.03 2.59 4.90
CA GLN A 48 5.09 3.90 5.55
C GLN A 48 4.24 4.94 4.81
N ALA A 49 4.29 4.96 3.48
CA ALA A 49 3.49 5.87 2.67
C ALA A 49 1.98 5.59 2.81
N VAL A 50 1.54 4.32 2.78
CA VAL A 50 0.14 3.92 3.01
C VAL A 50 -0.32 4.35 4.40
N PHE A 51 0.53 4.18 5.42
CA PHE A 51 0.20 4.63 6.77
C PHE A 51 0.01 6.14 6.87
N GLN A 52 0.90 6.93 6.24
CA GLN A 52 0.77 8.38 6.19
C GLN A 52 -0.51 8.83 5.48
N GLN A 53 -0.85 8.20 4.36
CA GLN A 53 -2.11 8.46 3.65
C GLN A 53 -3.32 8.14 4.53
N PHE A 54 -3.28 7.01 5.25
CA PHE A 54 -4.36 6.65 6.18
C PHE A 54 -4.57 7.73 7.26
N GLN A 55 -3.49 8.26 7.84
CA GLN A 55 -3.57 9.35 8.80
C GLN A 55 -4.16 10.63 8.19
N MET A 56 -3.77 10.97 6.97
CA MET A 56 -4.27 12.14 6.25
C MET A 56 -5.77 12.04 5.98
N ILE A 57 -6.25 10.90 5.45
CA ILE A 57 -7.69 10.69 5.19
C ILE A 57 -8.50 10.69 6.49
N GLN A 58 -7.97 10.12 7.58
CA GLN A 58 -8.63 10.19 8.89
C GLN A 58 -8.77 11.63 9.40
N GLN A 59 -7.80 12.52 9.12
CA GLN A 59 -7.91 13.93 9.47
C GLN A 59 -8.98 14.65 8.63
N LEU A 60 -8.99 14.43 7.31
CA LEU A 60 -10.02 14.99 6.43
C LEU A 60 -11.43 14.55 6.83
N ARG A 61 -11.57 13.27 7.19
CA ARG A 61 -12.83 12.72 7.69
C ARG A 61 -13.29 13.38 8.98
N ARG A 62 -12.37 13.62 9.94
CA ARG A 62 -12.67 14.35 11.18
C ARG A 62 -13.10 15.78 10.91
N ALA A 63 -12.39 16.49 10.02
CA ALA A 63 -12.75 17.85 9.63
C ALA A 63 -14.13 17.89 8.93
N ASN A 64 -14.45 16.89 8.12
CA ASN A 64 -15.77 16.77 7.47
C ASN A 64 -16.90 16.47 8.47
N ALA A 65 -16.60 15.93 9.66
CA ALA A 65 -17.61 15.66 10.69
C ALA A 65 -17.97 16.91 11.51
N GLU A 66 -17.23 18.01 11.38
CA GLU A 66 -17.59 19.25 12.06
C GLU A 66 -18.93 19.79 11.53
N PRO A 67 -19.84 20.22 12.43
CA PRO A 67 -21.13 20.71 12.02
C PRO A 67 -20.98 21.98 11.19
N VAL A 68 -21.64 22.01 10.03
CA VAL A 68 -21.82 23.25 9.26
C VAL A 68 -22.77 24.14 10.07
N LEU A 69 -22.21 25.02 10.90
CA LEU A 69 -23.00 25.96 11.69
C LEU A 69 -23.56 27.03 10.73
N PRO A 70 -24.87 27.34 10.83
CA PRO A 70 -25.41 28.48 10.10
C PRO A 70 -24.74 29.78 10.59
N PRO A 71 -24.57 30.79 9.72
CA PRO A 71 -24.00 32.06 10.14
C PRO A 71 -24.82 32.66 11.29
N VAL A 72 -24.15 32.92 12.42
CA VAL A 72 -24.75 33.56 13.60
C VAL A 72 -24.86 35.06 13.31
N GLY A 73 -25.92 35.45 12.60
CA GLY A 73 -26.24 36.84 12.31
C GLY A 73 -27.60 36.90 11.65
N GLY A 74 -28.49 37.77 12.14
CA GLY A 74 -29.89 37.90 11.72
C GLY A 74 -30.12 38.38 10.29
N GLY A 75 -29.42 37.79 9.32
CA GLY A 75 -29.80 37.82 7.91
C GLY A 75 -30.97 36.87 7.64
N PRO A 76 -31.51 36.89 6.40
CA PRO A 76 -32.55 35.96 5.99
C PRO A 76 -32.13 34.51 6.33
N PRO A 77 -33.07 33.62 6.71
CA PRO A 77 -32.74 32.21 6.91
C PRO A 77 -31.90 31.73 5.72
N GLY A 78 -30.74 31.11 5.98
CA GLY A 78 -29.94 30.53 4.91
C GLY A 78 -30.84 29.67 4.04
N ASN A 79 -30.73 29.82 2.71
CA ASN A 79 -31.60 29.13 1.77
C ASN A 79 -31.62 27.63 2.11
N TYR A 80 -32.81 27.08 2.37
CA TYR A 80 -32.98 25.69 2.78
C TYR A 80 -32.26 24.74 1.81
N ASP A 81 -32.29 25.06 0.52
CA ASP A 81 -31.61 24.30 -0.53
C ASP A 81 -30.08 24.27 -0.36
N ASP A 82 -29.48 25.35 0.12
CA ASP A 82 -28.02 25.42 0.36
C ASP A 82 -27.62 24.51 1.53
N VAL A 83 -28.44 24.45 2.58
CA VAL A 83 -28.21 23.57 3.72
C VAL A 83 -28.36 22.10 3.32
N VAL A 84 -29.37 21.78 2.51
CA VAL A 84 -29.58 20.43 1.97
C VAL A 84 -28.42 20.02 1.06
N ALA A 85 -27.99 20.91 0.16
CA ALA A 85 -26.84 20.67 -0.72
C ALA A 85 -25.54 20.46 0.08
N ALA A 86 -25.30 21.28 1.11
CA ALA A 86 -24.14 21.13 2.00
C ALA A 86 -24.13 19.80 2.74
N LYS A 87 -25.28 19.37 3.29
CA LYS A 87 -25.42 18.07 3.95
C LYS A 87 -25.20 16.91 3.00
N LYS A 88 -25.74 16.99 1.78
CA LYS A 88 -25.53 15.99 0.75
C LYS A 88 -24.04 15.87 0.39
N GLY A 89 -23.38 17.00 0.14
CA GLY A 89 -21.94 17.02 -0.13
C GLY A 89 -21.08 16.50 1.04
N GLN A 90 -21.50 16.73 2.28
CA GLN A 90 -20.85 16.17 3.47
C GLN A 90 -20.96 14.64 3.51
N ALA A 91 -22.13 14.09 3.18
CA ALA A 91 -22.36 12.65 3.11
C ALA A 91 -21.55 12.00 1.98
N GLU A 92 -21.51 12.62 0.80
CA GLU A 92 -20.70 12.15 -0.33
C GLU A 92 -19.21 12.07 0.03
N ARG A 93 -18.65 13.13 0.63
CA ARG A 93 -17.25 13.13 1.09
C ARG A 93 -16.98 12.05 2.14
N GLU A 94 -17.91 11.82 3.05
CA GLU A 94 -17.79 10.77 4.08
C GLU A 94 -17.70 9.38 3.45
N GLU A 95 -18.53 9.11 2.44
CA GLU A 95 -18.49 7.84 1.69
C GLU A 95 -17.17 7.68 0.91
N ASP A 96 -16.68 8.76 0.30
CA ASP A 96 -15.41 8.79 -0.43
C ASP A 96 -14.25 8.43 0.50
N TYR A 97 -14.13 9.11 1.64
CA TYR A 97 -13.10 8.82 2.65
C TYR A 97 -13.21 7.38 3.17
N ALA A 98 -14.42 6.88 3.39
CA ALA A 98 -14.63 5.51 3.85
C ALA A 98 -14.17 4.48 2.80
N ARG A 99 -14.37 4.74 1.50
CA ARG A 99 -13.85 3.88 0.42
C ARG A 99 -12.32 3.90 0.41
N GLU A 100 -11.72 5.08 0.44
CA GLU A 100 -10.28 5.24 0.39
C GLU A 100 -9.58 4.55 1.58
N LEU A 101 -10.10 4.69 2.80
CA LEU A 101 -9.58 4.00 3.98
C LEU A 101 -9.63 2.47 3.84
N ARG A 102 -10.68 1.92 3.22
CA ARG A 102 -10.77 0.47 2.95
C ARG A 102 -9.73 0.02 1.94
N ASP A 103 -9.49 0.81 0.90
CA ASP A 103 -8.50 0.50 -0.13
C ASP A 103 -7.07 0.58 0.43
N LEU A 104 -6.77 1.60 1.23
CA LEU A 104 -5.50 1.71 1.96
C LEU A 104 -5.27 0.52 2.90
N TYR A 105 -6.31 0.10 3.64
CA TYR A 105 -6.23 -1.09 4.50
C TYR A 105 -5.95 -2.37 3.69
N ARG A 106 -6.62 -2.53 2.54
CA ARG A 106 -6.37 -3.67 1.65
C ARG A 106 -4.93 -3.67 1.16
N ARG A 107 -4.43 -2.53 0.67
CA ARG A 107 -3.04 -2.41 0.19
C ARG A 107 -2.03 -2.73 1.30
N HIS A 108 -2.25 -2.22 2.50
CA HIS A 108 -1.40 -2.56 3.65
C HIS A 108 -1.37 -4.08 3.92
N ARG A 109 -2.53 -4.75 3.86
CA ARG A 109 -2.62 -6.21 4.02
C ARG A 109 -1.93 -6.98 2.91
N ASP A 110 -1.97 -6.49 1.68
CA ASP A 110 -1.29 -7.09 0.54
C ASP A 110 0.23 -6.97 0.70
N LEU A 111 0.74 -5.78 1.07
CA LEU A 111 2.16 -5.56 1.36
C LEU A 111 2.68 -6.48 2.48
N GLU A 112 1.89 -6.69 3.54
CA GLU A 112 2.22 -7.64 4.61
C GLU A 112 2.29 -9.10 4.11
N GLN A 113 1.45 -9.47 3.13
CA GLN A 113 1.50 -10.80 2.52
C GLN A 113 2.73 -10.95 1.61
N GLU A 114 3.08 -9.92 0.83
CA GLU A 114 4.26 -9.88 -0.04
C GLU A 114 5.58 -9.93 0.78
N LYS A 115 5.62 -9.24 1.93
CA LYS A 115 6.80 -9.14 2.79
C LYS A 115 7.22 -10.47 3.44
N ARG A 116 6.24 -11.30 3.83
CA ARG A 116 6.46 -12.55 4.57
C ARG A 116 7.40 -13.54 3.86
N PRO A 117 7.16 -13.96 2.61
CA PRO A 117 8.03 -14.91 1.92
C PRO A 117 9.42 -14.35 1.65
N LEU A 118 9.56 -13.02 1.44
CA LEU A 118 10.85 -12.37 1.27
C LEU A 118 11.68 -12.42 2.56
N MET A 119 11.04 -12.15 3.70
CA MET A 119 11.66 -12.29 5.02
C MET A 119 12.08 -13.73 5.32
N GLU A 120 11.26 -14.70 4.95
CA GLU A 120 11.59 -16.11 5.11
C GLU A 120 12.78 -16.51 4.23
N SER A 121 12.80 -16.09 2.96
CA SER A 121 13.89 -16.36 2.03
C SER A 121 15.21 -15.76 2.51
N LEU A 122 15.18 -14.51 3.00
CA LEU A 122 16.36 -13.85 3.56
C LEU A 122 16.89 -14.58 4.80
N ARG A 123 16.01 -15.08 5.68
CA ARG A 123 16.40 -15.86 6.86
C ARG A 123 17.05 -17.18 6.46
N ARG A 124 16.50 -17.89 5.48
CA ARG A 124 17.07 -19.15 4.97
C ARG A 124 18.46 -18.94 4.37
N LEU A 125 18.61 -17.96 3.49
CA LEU A 125 19.90 -17.61 2.87
C LEU A 125 20.96 -17.25 3.93
N ARG A 126 20.59 -16.47 4.95
CA ARG A 126 21.50 -16.11 6.05
C ARG A 126 21.91 -17.32 6.90
N GLN A 127 21.06 -18.34 7.03
CA GLN A 127 21.38 -19.57 7.77
C GLN A 127 22.22 -20.56 6.94
N GLU A 128 22.08 -20.54 5.62
CA GLU A 128 22.85 -21.39 4.71
C GLU A 128 24.27 -20.88 4.47
N ALA A 129 24.48 -19.56 4.45
CA ALA A 129 25.79 -18.92 4.29
C ALA A 129 26.87 -19.44 5.28
N PRO A 130 26.64 -19.52 6.61
CA PRO A 130 27.65 -20.01 7.56
C PRO A 130 27.87 -21.53 7.51
N ARG A 131 26.95 -22.32 6.91
CA ARG A 131 27.13 -23.78 6.77
C ARG A 131 28.02 -24.18 5.60
N ARG A 132 28.24 -23.28 4.64
CA ARG A 132 29.05 -23.52 3.44
C ARG A 132 30.52 -23.09 3.58
N SER A 133 30.89 -22.37 4.65
CA SER A 133 32.26 -21.88 4.89
C SER A 133 33.11 -22.79 5.79
N GLY A 134 32.61 -23.98 6.15
CA GLY A 134 33.24 -24.88 7.14
C GLY A 134 33.45 -26.31 6.64
N GLY A 135 33.64 -26.53 5.34
CA GLY A 135 33.90 -27.84 4.74
C GLY A 135 35.10 -27.81 3.82
#